data_AF-K1Q5C1-F1
#
_entry.id   AF-K1Q5C1-F1
#
_cell.length_a   1.000
_cell.length_b   1.000
_cell.length_c   1.000
_cell.angle_alpha   90.00
_cell.angle_beta   90.00
_cell.angle_gamma   90.00
#
_symmetry.space_group_name_H-M   'P 1'
#
loop_
_entity.id
_entity.type
_entity.pdbx_description
1 polymer ?
#
loop_
_entity_poly.entity_id
_entity_poly.type
_entity_poly.pdbx_seq_one_letter_code
_entity_poly.pdbx_strand_id
1 'polypeptide(L)'
;MNISIRWTRDGKPLPVTDFNFKDMESIMTVLTEEEKKEFKPIPSLLKKGEASFHTGMAVHGSYGNKSASPRRSAVLNYFADGTISNTDEDLLKGIKIPKGEKMDGQFFPLLFDPKWME
;
A
#
# COMPACT_ATOMS: atom_id res chain seq x y z
N MET A 1 -1.60 3.08 7.16
CA MET A 1 -2.17 3.05 5.79
C MET A 1 -2.48 1.60 5.56
N ASN A 2 -3.74 1.20 5.72
CA ASN A 2 -4.11 -0.21 5.73
C ASN A 2 -4.65 -0.54 4.33
N ILE A 3 -3.93 -1.35 3.56
CA ILE A 3 -4.42 -1.89 2.29
C ILE A 3 -4.22 -3.41 2.37
N SER A 4 -5.31 -4.17 2.30
CA SER A 4 -5.27 -5.63 2.23
C SER A 4 -6.00 -6.11 0.99
N ILE A 5 -5.45 -7.10 0.30
CA ILE A 5 -6.22 -7.91 -0.64
C ILE A 5 -5.69 -9.34 -0.63
N ARG A 6 -6.12 -10.11 0.35
CA ARG A 6 -6.84 -11.37 0.16
C ARG A 6 -7.61 -11.62 1.46
N TRP A 7 -8.64 -12.46 1.36
CA TRP A 7 -9.47 -12.95 2.45
C TRP A 7 -10.63 -12.03 2.88
N THR A 8 -11.52 -11.65 1.96
CA THR A 8 -12.91 -11.92 2.32
C THR A 8 -13.24 -13.35 1.94
N ARG A 9 -14.20 -13.94 2.65
CA ARG A 9 -14.71 -15.29 2.42
C ARG A 9 -15.26 -15.49 0.98
N ASP A 10 -15.55 -14.41 0.28
CA ASP A 10 -16.11 -14.35 -1.08
C ASP A 10 -15.14 -13.77 -2.14
N GLY A 11 -13.85 -13.61 -1.83
CA GLY A 11 -12.81 -13.23 -2.80
C GLY A 11 -12.66 -11.72 -3.08
N LYS A 12 -13.30 -10.88 -2.28
CA LYS A 12 -13.20 -9.41 -2.29
C LYS A 12 -12.13 -8.91 -1.29
N PRO A 13 -11.70 -7.64 -1.37
CA PRO A 13 -10.87 -7.01 -0.33
C PRO A 13 -11.66 -6.76 0.95
N LEU A 14 -10.98 -6.74 2.10
CA LEU A 14 -11.57 -6.25 3.35
C LEU A 14 -11.94 -4.77 3.21
N PRO A 15 -13.02 -4.30 3.87
CA PRO A 15 -13.38 -2.89 3.84
C PRO A 15 -12.30 -2.04 4.54
N VAL A 16 -12.20 -0.79 4.13
CA VAL A 16 -11.40 0.20 4.86
C VAL A 16 -12.10 0.50 6.19
N THR A 17 -11.43 0.19 7.30
CA THR A 17 -12.00 0.33 8.66
C THR A 17 -11.70 1.68 9.31
N ASP A 18 -10.68 2.40 8.84
CA ASP A 18 -10.34 3.75 9.32
C ASP A 18 -9.65 4.58 8.23
N PHE A 19 -10.35 5.62 7.77
CA PHE A 19 -9.85 6.58 6.77
C PHE A 19 -8.96 7.69 7.36
N ASN A 20 -9.01 7.88 8.69
CA ASN A 20 -8.29 8.96 9.37
C ASN A 20 -6.98 8.48 10.01
N PHE A 21 -6.68 7.18 9.93
CA PHE A 21 -5.46 6.55 10.44
C PHE A 21 -5.21 6.79 11.93
N LYS A 22 -6.29 6.87 12.72
CA LYS A 22 -6.29 7.08 14.17
C LYS A 22 -6.32 5.77 14.94
N ASP A 23 -6.92 4.71 14.38
CA ASP A 23 -7.11 3.43 15.05
C ASP A 23 -6.44 2.28 14.30
N MET A 24 -5.28 1.87 14.84
CA MET A 24 -4.49 0.73 14.35
C MET A 24 -5.19 -0.62 14.50
N GLU A 25 -6.15 -0.74 15.43
CA GLU A 25 -6.85 -1.98 15.73
C GLU A 25 -8.23 -2.05 15.06
N SER A 26 -8.62 -1.04 14.29
CA SER A 26 -9.94 -0.97 13.63
C SER A 26 -10.24 -2.19 12.75
N ILE A 27 -9.21 -2.83 12.17
CA ILE A 27 -9.36 -4.06 11.39
C ILE A 27 -9.95 -5.22 12.22
N MET A 28 -9.69 -5.26 13.53
CA MET A 28 -10.21 -6.30 14.42
C MET A 28 -11.74 -6.31 14.48
N THR A 29 -12.41 -5.21 14.11
CA THR A 29 -13.87 -5.11 14.09
C THR A 29 -14.52 -5.89 12.95
N VAL A 30 -13.76 -6.22 11.89
CA VAL A 30 -14.27 -6.90 10.69
C VAL A 30 -13.73 -8.33 10.53
N LEU A 31 -12.72 -8.72 11.32
CA LEU A 31 -12.16 -10.07 11.30
C LEU A 31 -13.04 -11.06 12.07
N THR A 32 -13.01 -12.32 11.64
CA THR A 32 -13.64 -13.44 12.35
C THR A 32 -12.83 -13.82 13.59
N GLU A 33 -13.41 -14.63 14.49
CA GLU A 33 -12.69 -15.09 15.68
C GLU A 33 -11.44 -15.93 15.34
N GLU A 34 -11.50 -16.71 14.27
CA GLU A 34 -10.36 -17.48 13.75
C GLU A 34 -9.30 -16.56 13.13
N GLU A 35 -9.71 -15.58 12.33
CA GLU A 35 -8.80 -14.61 11.71
C GLU A 35 -8.10 -13.73 12.75
N LYS A 36 -8.82 -13.31 13.80
CA LYS A 36 -8.24 -12.58 14.94
C LYS A 36 -7.13 -13.39 15.62
N LYS A 37 -7.33 -14.70 15.80
CA LYS A 37 -6.31 -15.59 16.39
C LYS A 37 -5.07 -15.70 15.51
N GLU A 38 -5.21 -15.59 14.20
CA GLU A 38 -4.10 -15.63 13.25
C GLU A 38 -3.51 -14.25 12.93
N PHE A 39 -4.19 -13.17 13.29
CA PHE A 39 -3.69 -11.81 13.15
C PHE A 39 -2.58 -11.53 14.17
N LYS A 40 -1.35 -11.90 13.78
CA LYS A 40 -0.12 -11.79 14.58
C LYS A 40 0.81 -10.75 13.94
N PRO A 41 0.51 -9.44 14.04
CA PRO A 41 1.33 -8.41 13.41
C PRO A 41 2.72 -8.37 14.03
N ILE A 42 3.75 -8.25 13.18
CA ILE A 42 5.14 -8.14 13.61
C ILE A 42 5.70 -6.74 13.31
N PRO A 43 6.41 -6.11 14.26
CA PRO A 43 7.10 -4.85 14.00
C PRO A 43 8.21 -5.03 12.96
N SER A 44 8.14 -4.25 11.87
CA SER A 44 9.26 -4.11 10.92
C SER A 44 10.12 -2.93 11.35
N LEU A 45 11.14 -3.20 12.17
CA LEU A 45 12.08 -2.20 12.67
C LEU A 45 13.18 -1.95 11.64
N LEU A 46 13.45 -0.68 11.35
CA LEU A 46 14.43 -0.25 10.34
C LEU A 46 15.41 0.76 10.92
N LYS A 47 16.68 0.64 10.52
CA LYS A 47 17.72 1.65 10.72
C LYS A 47 17.69 2.68 9.59
N LYS A 48 18.38 3.81 9.80
CA LYS A 48 18.56 4.83 8.75
C LYS A 48 19.23 4.18 7.53
N GLY A 49 18.56 4.27 6.37
CA GLY A 49 19.04 3.72 5.11
C GLY A 49 18.51 2.33 4.78
N GLU A 50 17.80 1.68 5.71
CA GLU A 50 17.11 0.42 5.43
C GLU A 50 15.72 0.68 4.81
N ALA A 51 15.23 -0.32 4.07
CA ALA A 51 13.92 -0.30 3.42
C ALA A 51 13.17 -1.60 3.70
N SER A 52 11.84 -1.52 3.68
CA SER A 52 10.97 -2.69 3.68
C SER A 52 10.18 -2.74 2.37
N PHE A 53 9.94 -3.96 1.90
CA PHE A 53 9.11 -4.23 0.74
C PHE A 53 7.88 -5.00 1.19
N HIS A 54 6.72 -4.58 0.73
CA HIS A 54 5.48 -5.31 0.93
C HIS A 54 4.69 -5.30 -0.37
N THR A 55 3.90 -6.35 -0.58
CA THR A 55 2.95 -6.36 -1.69
C THR A 55 1.88 -5.29 -1.45
N GLY A 56 1.23 -4.80 -2.51
CA GLY A 56 0.10 -3.87 -2.39
C GLY A 56 -1.10 -4.44 -1.61
N MET A 57 -1.02 -5.73 -1.26
CA MET A 57 -2.07 -6.51 -0.63
C MET A 57 -1.80 -6.82 0.85
N ALA A 58 -0.62 -6.47 1.36
CA ALA A 58 -0.21 -6.81 2.71
C ALA A 58 -0.83 -5.84 3.72
N VAL A 59 -1.56 -6.36 4.72
CA VAL A 59 -2.00 -5.53 5.86
C VAL A 59 -0.77 -4.98 6.56
N HIS A 60 -0.68 -3.66 6.66
CA HIS A 60 0.39 -2.98 7.37
C HIS A 60 -0.12 -1.65 7.92
N GLY A 61 0.56 -1.13 8.93
CA GLY A 61 0.21 0.13 9.55
C GLY A 61 1.34 0.63 10.44
N SER A 62 1.14 1.80 11.04
CA SER A 62 2.09 2.33 11.99
C SER A 62 1.41 3.04 13.14
N TYR A 63 1.85 2.72 14.35
CA TYR A 63 1.47 3.45 15.55
C TYR A 63 1.98 4.89 15.54
N GLY A 64 1.34 5.75 16.34
CA GLY A 64 1.77 7.12 16.56
C GLY A 64 3.17 7.19 17.17
N ASN A 65 3.98 8.15 16.71
CA ASN A 65 5.33 8.36 17.23
C ASN A 65 5.26 9.02 18.62
N LYS A 66 5.75 8.32 19.64
CA LYS A 66 5.82 8.81 21.03
C LYS A 66 7.20 9.35 21.44
N SER A 67 8.17 9.35 20.53
CA SER A 67 9.52 9.85 20.81
C SER A 67 9.62 11.36 20.62
N ALA A 68 10.69 11.97 21.15
CA ALA A 68 10.97 13.40 20.98
C ALA A 68 11.44 13.76 19.55
N SER A 69 11.82 12.76 18.74
CA SER A 69 12.40 12.96 17.41
C SER A 69 11.40 12.57 16.31
N PRO A 70 11.35 13.31 15.19
CA PRO A 70 10.44 12.98 14.10
C PRO A 70 10.85 11.68 13.39
N ARG A 71 9.87 10.84 13.07
CA ARG A 71 10.05 9.67 12.19
C ARG A 71 9.89 10.12 10.73
N ARG A 72 10.97 10.03 9.94
CA ARG A 72 10.98 10.42 8.52
C ARG A 72 11.20 9.19 7.63
N SER A 73 10.42 9.09 6.56
CA SER A 73 10.51 8.03 5.55
C SER A 73 9.98 8.54 4.21
N ALA A 74 10.36 7.87 3.12
CA ALA A 74 9.74 8.01 1.81
C ALA A 74 9.02 6.70 1.47
N VAL A 75 7.92 6.79 0.73
CA VAL A 75 7.17 5.62 0.24
C VAL A 75 7.15 5.70 -1.28
N LEU A 76 7.47 4.58 -1.92
CA LEU A 76 7.51 4.43 -3.36
C LEU A 76 6.61 3.25 -3.73
N ASN A 77 5.65 3.47 -4.63
CA ASN A 77 4.79 2.42 -5.15
C ASN A 77 5.30 2.03 -6.55
N TYR A 78 5.51 0.74 -6.75
CA TYR A 78 5.95 0.16 -8.01
C TYR A 78 4.83 -0.69 -8.60
N PHE A 79 4.66 -0.64 -9.91
CA PHE A 79 3.78 -1.52 -10.67
C PHE A 79 4.50 -1.97 -11.94
N ALA A 80 4.04 -3.08 -12.52
CA ALA A 80 4.65 -3.65 -13.71
C ALA A 80 4.44 -2.74 -14.93
N ASP A 81 5.42 -2.71 -15.83
CA ASP A 81 5.24 -2.05 -17.13
C ASP A 81 4.05 -2.67 -17.88
N GLY A 82 3.26 -1.82 -18.53
CA GLY A 82 2.01 -2.21 -19.19
C GLY A 82 0.78 -2.24 -18.28
N THR A 83 0.90 -1.88 -17.00
CA THR A 83 -0.27 -1.64 -16.14
C THR A 83 -1.18 -0.58 -16.78
N ILE A 84 -2.49 -0.81 -16.78
CA ILE A 84 -3.50 0.11 -17.32
C ILE A 84 -4.30 0.78 -16.20
N SER A 85 -4.79 1.99 -16.46
CA SER A 85 -5.71 2.67 -15.56
C SER A 85 -7.05 1.93 -15.51
N ASN A 86 -7.59 1.77 -14.31
CA ASN A 86 -8.91 1.17 -14.08
C ASN A 86 -9.99 2.21 -13.73
N THR A 87 -9.69 3.50 -13.86
CA THR A 87 -10.59 4.60 -13.50
C THR A 87 -10.45 5.77 -14.46
N ASP A 88 -11.52 6.57 -14.59
CA ASP A 88 -11.51 7.86 -15.28
C ASP A 88 -11.36 9.04 -14.29
N GLU A 89 -11.25 8.72 -12.99
CA GLU A 89 -10.99 9.69 -11.93
C GLU A 89 -9.50 10.07 -11.84
N ASP A 90 -9.21 11.09 -11.04
CA ASP A 90 -7.83 11.49 -10.71
C ASP A 90 -7.09 10.34 -10.00
N LEU A 91 -5.95 9.91 -10.56
CA LEU A 91 -5.06 8.92 -9.93
C LEU A 91 -4.26 9.56 -8.77
N LEU A 92 -3.85 10.80 -8.99
CA LEU A 92 -3.29 11.72 -8.02
C LEU A 92 -3.92 13.08 -8.31
N LYS A 93 -3.90 14.01 -7.35
CA LYS A 93 -4.54 15.33 -7.51
C LYS A 93 -4.07 16.02 -8.80
N GLY A 94 -4.96 16.13 -9.79
CA GLY A 94 -4.69 16.75 -11.10
C GLY A 94 -3.98 15.86 -12.13
N ILE A 95 -3.74 14.58 -11.82
CA ILE A 95 -3.11 13.60 -12.72
C ILE A 95 -4.16 12.57 -13.12
N LYS A 96 -4.46 12.53 -14.42
CA LYS A 96 -5.44 11.62 -15.02
C LYS A 96 -4.80 10.76 -16.09
N ILE A 97 -5.18 9.48 -16.09
CA ILE A 97 -4.95 8.55 -17.19
C ILE A 97 -6.30 7.88 -17.45
N PRO A 98 -6.89 8.04 -18.66
CA PRO A 98 -8.20 7.47 -18.97
C PRO A 98 -8.25 5.97 -18.71
N LYS A 99 -9.43 5.47 -18.35
CA LYS A 99 -9.60 4.04 -18.11
C LYS A 99 -9.26 3.24 -19.36
N GLY A 100 -8.47 2.17 -19.17
CA GLY A 100 -7.99 1.31 -20.25
C GLY A 100 -6.67 1.75 -20.86
N GLU A 101 -6.21 2.99 -20.59
CA GLU A 101 -4.93 3.49 -21.09
C GLU A 101 -3.77 3.06 -20.19
N LYS A 102 -2.59 2.92 -20.80
CA LYS A 102 -1.36 2.54 -20.09
C LYS A 102 -1.00 3.61 -19.04
N MET A 103 -0.58 3.16 -17.87
CA MET A 103 -0.03 4.01 -16.82
C MET A 103 1.41 4.38 -17.14
N ASP A 104 1.63 5.50 -17.82
CA ASP A 104 2.95 6.01 -18.21
C ASP A 104 3.06 7.56 -18.12
N GLY A 105 4.20 8.10 -18.55
CA GLY A 105 4.47 9.54 -18.60
C GLY A 105 5.30 10.07 -17.42
N GLN A 106 5.35 11.40 -17.27
CA GLN A 106 6.25 12.09 -16.32
C GLN A 106 6.06 11.62 -14.87
N PHE A 107 4.82 11.31 -14.47
CA PHE A 107 4.47 10.90 -13.11
C PHE A 107 4.49 9.37 -12.90
N PHE A 108 4.66 8.61 -13.98
CA PHE A 108 4.71 7.15 -13.99
C PHE A 108 5.89 6.66 -14.86
N PRO A 109 7.13 7.06 -14.56
CA PRO A 109 8.27 6.76 -15.40
C PRO A 109 8.66 5.27 -15.33
N LEU A 110 9.18 4.74 -16.44
CA LEU A 110 9.86 3.45 -16.44
C LEU A 110 11.13 3.54 -15.60
N LEU A 111 11.28 2.66 -14.61
CA LEU A 111 12.40 2.70 -13.66
C LEU A 111 13.54 1.76 -14.04
N PHE A 112 13.27 0.77 -14.89
CA PHE A 112 14.25 -0.21 -15.33
C PHE A 112 13.84 -0.81 -16.68
N ASP A 113 14.76 -0.85 -17.62
CA ASP A 113 14.71 -1.68 -18.82
C ASP A 113 15.98 -2.55 -18.84
N PRO A 114 15.87 -3.89 -18.93
CA PRO A 114 17.03 -4.77 -19.07
C PRO A 114 18.00 -4.35 -20.18
N LYS A 115 17.49 -3.72 -21.26
CA LYS A 115 18.31 -3.22 -22.37
C LYS A 115 19.27 -2.09 -21.97
N TRP A 116 19.06 -1.44 -20.82
CA TRP A 116 20.02 -0.45 -20.30
C TRP A 116 21.30 -1.07 -19.75
N MET A 117 21.30 -2.40 -19.57
CA MET A 117 22.44 -3.17 -19.09
C MET A 117 23.24 -3.83 -20.23
N GLU A 118 22.79 -3.67 -21.48
CA GLU A 118 23.46 -4.13 -22.70
C GLU A 118 24.43 -3.07 -23.23
#